data_AF-A0A6J4H600-F1
#
_entry.id   AF-A0A6J4H600-F1
#
_cell.length_a   1.000
_cell.length_b   1.000
_cell.length_c   1.000
_cell.angle_alpha   90.00
_cell.angle_beta   90.00
_cell.angle_gamma   90.00
#
_symmetry.space_group_name_H-M   'P 1'
#
loop_
_entity.id
_entity.type
_entity.pdbx_description
1 polymer ?
#
loop_
_entity_poly.entity_id
_entity_poly.type
_entity_poly.pdbx_seq_one_letter_code
_entity_poly.pdbx_strand_id
1 'polypeptide(L)'
;KAKMLLPRTDKDEHGQEIDPRKELVQHLLEYKKFKAVISDLSQMEERRLQQESRGNLDDELRLIAKKSKLDYELQDLSLYKLMRVFEKAMNRYDEEQTRPQHTVYTYPYTIEQQRHFIQTKLKAGQFVSFNELITEFPDKIGIIFNFLAILDMLQLQTISILVDEGFNNFRITAFDETLQAAVNGSE
;
A
#
# COMPACT_ATOMS: atom_id res chain seq x y z
N LYS A 1 -62.12 9.62 62.90
CA LYS A 1 -60.64 9.77 62.92
C LYS A 1 -60.01 9.27 61.61
N ALA A 2 -60.62 9.52 60.45
CA ALA A 2 -60.21 8.97 59.15
C ALA A 2 -59.45 10.00 58.30
N LYS A 3 -58.50 10.71 58.91
CA LYS A 3 -57.59 11.65 58.21
C LYS A 3 -56.11 11.23 58.29
N MET A 4 -55.83 10.05 58.86
CA MET A 4 -54.49 9.53 59.16
C MET A 4 -54.04 8.36 58.25
N LEU A 5 -54.79 8.04 57.18
CA LEU A 5 -54.51 6.93 56.25
C LEU A 5 -54.20 7.38 54.81
N LEU A 6 -53.91 8.67 54.58
CA LEU A 6 -53.41 9.10 53.27
C LEU A 6 -51.88 8.91 53.22
N PRO A 7 -51.34 8.24 52.19
CA PRO A 7 -49.90 8.11 52.00
C PRO A 7 -49.27 9.51 51.89
N ARG A 8 -48.13 9.71 52.56
CA ARG A 8 -47.39 10.97 52.52
C ARG A 8 -46.72 11.09 51.15
N THR A 9 -46.92 12.22 50.48
CA THR A 9 -46.20 12.60 49.26
C THR A 9 -44.71 12.73 49.57
N ASP A 10 -43.88 12.19 48.68
CA ASP A 10 -42.42 12.33 48.76
C ASP A 10 -42.06 13.82 48.77
N LYS A 11 -41.08 14.21 49.60
CA LYS A 11 -40.65 15.60 49.76
C LYS A 11 -39.22 15.76 49.23
N ASP A 12 -38.97 16.84 48.51
CA ASP A 12 -37.64 17.20 48.02
C ASP A 12 -36.69 17.56 49.20
N GLU A 13 -35.38 17.67 48.94
CA GLU A 13 -34.34 18.06 49.91
C GLU A 13 -34.61 19.40 50.63
N HIS A 14 -35.54 20.22 50.11
CA HIS A 14 -35.99 21.49 50.68
C HIS A 14 -37.36 21.42 51.39
N GLY A 15 -37.90 20.21 51.61
CA GLY A 15 -39.12 19.99 52.40
C GLY A 15 -40.44 20.36 51.71
N GLN A 16 -40.41 20.66 50.41
CA GLN A 16 -41.58 20.93 49.57
C GLN A 16 -42.22 19.61 49.10
N GLU A 17 -43.55 19.57 49.01
CA GLU A 17 -44.27 18.40 48.51
C GLU A 17 -44.00 18.21 47.01
N ILE A 18 -43.47 17.05 46.62
CA ILE A 18 -43.31 16.67 45.21
C ILE A 18 -44.70 16.31 44.70
N ASP A 19 -45.27 17.16 43.84
CA ASP A 19 -46.49 16.80 43.12
C ASP A 19 -46.14 15.73 42.06
N PRO A 20 -46.58 14.46 42.22
CA PRO A 20 -46.25 13.38 41.28
C PRO A 20 -46.82 13.64 39.88
N ARG A 21 -47.74 14.59 39.73
CA ARG A 21 -48.30 14.99 38.43
C ARG A 21 -47.40 15.96 37.69
N LYS A 22 -46.48 16.65 38.39
CA LYS A 22 -45.62 17.68 37.80
C LYS A 22 -44.65 17.09 36.79
N GLU A 23 -44.03 15.96 37.12
CA GLU A 23 -43.13 15.22 36.21
C GLU A 23 -43.88 14.70 34.98
N LEU A 24 -45.06 14.10 35.18
CA LEU A 24 -45.90 13.63 34.08
C LEU A 24 -46.36 14.77 33.16
N VAL A 25 -46.79 15.90 33.73
CA VAL A 25 -47.19 17.09 32.98
C VAL A 25 -46.01 17.65 32.20
N GLN A 26 -44.81 17.68 32.79
CA GLN A 26 -43.60 18.10 32.11
C GLN A 26 -43.28 17.21 30.91
N HIS A 27 -43.31 15.89 31.07
CA HIS A 27 -43.10 14.95 29.97
C HIS A 27 -44.17 15.07 28.87
N LEU A 28 -45.43 15.32 29.23
CA LEU A 28 -46.50 15.55 28.25
C LEU A 28 -46.31 16.86 27.46
N LEU A 29 -45.84 17.92 28.12
CA LEU A 29 -45.52 19.19 27.47
C LEU A 29 -44.31 19.06 26.53
N GLU A 30 -43.27 18.36 26.97
CA GLU A 30 -42.11 18.04 26.14
C GLU A 30 -42.51 17.20 24.92
N TYR A 31 -43.29 16.14 25.12
CA TYR A 31 -43.80 15.32 24.03
C TYR A 31 -44.63 16.14 23.03
N LYS A 32 -45.51 17.02 23.50
CA LYS A 32 -46.30 17.91 22.62
C LYS A 32 -45.40 18.85 21.82
N LYS A 33 -44.35 19.39 22.44
CA LYS A 33 -43.35 20.26 21.78
C LYS A 33 -42.62 19.50 20.68
N PHE A 34 -42.10 18.30 20.97
CA PHE A 34 -41.39 17.50 19.97
C PHE A 34 -42.31 16.97 18.86
N LYS A 35 -43.54 16.54 19.21
CA LYS A 35 -44.53 16.07 18.24
C LYS A 35 -44.88 17.11 17.19
N ALA A 36 -44.94 18.39 17.57
CA ALA A 36 -45.17 19.48 16.62
C ALA A 36 -44.01 19.59 15.59
N VAL A 37 -42.77 19.57 16.08
CA VAL A 37 -41.56 19.75 15.25
C VAL A 37 -41.28 18.55 14.34
N ILE A 38 -41.70 17.34 14.71
CA ILE A 38 -41.53 16.14 13.89
C ILE A 38 -42.14 16.31 12.49
N SER A 39 -43.32 16.94 12.40
CA SER A 39 -43.98 17.16 11.10
C SER A 39 -43.18 18.11 10.19
N ASP A 40 -42.61 19.17 10.76
CA ASP A 40 -41.78 20.12 10.03
C ASP A 40 -40.45 19.48 9.58
N LEU A 41 -39.81 18.69 10.45
CA LEU A 41 -38.59 17.96 10.13
C LEU A 41 -38.81 16.93 9.02
N SER A 42 -39.93 16.21 9.05
CA SER A 42 -40.29 15.25 7.99
C SER A 42 -40.47 15.95 6.64
N GLN A 43 -41.09 17.13 6.60
CA GLN A 43 -41.18 17.93 5.37
C GLN A 43 -39.83 18.49 4.90
N MET A 44 -38.91 18.79 5.82
CA MET A 44 -37.54 19.21 5.47
C MET A 44 -36.74 18.04 4.90
N GLU A 45 -36.89 16.86 5.48
CA GLU A 45 -36.27 15.62 5.00
C GLU A 45 -36.77 15.25 3.61
N GLU A 46 -38.08 15.27 3.36
CA GLU A 46 -38.65 14.98 2.04
C GLU A 46 -38.14 15.95 0.98
N ARG A 47 -38.07 17.25 1.30
CA ARG A 47 -37.45 18.25 0.42
C ARG A 47 -35.98 18.01 0.17
N ARG A 48 -35.23 17.55 1.19
CA ARG A 48 -33.81 17.23 1.05
C ARG A 48 -33.60 15.98 0.20
N LEU A 49 -34.47 14.98 0.31
CA LEU A 49 -34.41 13.74 -0.46
C LEU A 49 -34.64 13.96 -1.96
N GLN A 50 -35.38 15.00 -2.32
CA GLN A 50 -35.59 15.44 -3.71
C GLN A 50 -34.41 16.23 -4.29
N GLN A 51 -33.38 16.53 -3.49
CA GLN A 51 -32.21 17.29 -3.92
C GLN A 51 -31.01 16.36 -4.10
N GLU A 52 -30.44 16.36 -5.31
CA GLU A 52 -29.15 15.72 -5.56
C GLU A 52 -28.01 16.66 -5.17
N SER A 53 -27.02 16.13 -4.45
CA SER A 53 -25.79 16.89 -4.19
C SER A 53 -25.01 17.02 -5.49
N ARG A 54 -24.66 18.26 -5.86
CA ARG A 54 -23.68 18.49 -6.93
C ARG A 54 -22.35 17.88 -6.49
N GLY A 55 -21.78 17.00 -7.31
CA GLY A 55 -20.39 16.58 -7.14
C GLY A 55 -19.46 17.79 -7.24
N ASN A 56 -18.30 17.72 -6.59
CA ASN A 56 -17.24 18.74 -6.62
C ASN A 56 -17.40 19.98 -5.71
N LEU A 57 -18.30 19.94 -4.72
CA LEU A 57 -18.45 21.02 -3.73
C LEU A 57 -17.16 21.31 -2.95
N ASP A 58 -16.36 20.28 -2.63
CA ASP A 58 -15.13 20.46 -1.84
C ASP A 58 -14.08 21.25 -2.64
N ASP A 59 -13.98 21.01 -3.95
CA ASP A 59 -13.07 21.74 -4.84
C ASP A 59 -13.54 23.17 -5.10
N GLU A 60 -14.85 23.40 -5.26
CA GLU A 60 -15.40 24.76 -5.37
C GLU A 60 -15.21 25.57 -4.07
N LEU A 61 -15.48 24.96 -2.92
CA LEU A 61 -15.26 25.59 -1.61
C LEU A 61 -13.77 25.91 -1.41
N ARG A 62 -12.87 25.01 -1.80
CA ARG A 62 -11.43 25.25 -1.79
C ARG A 62 -11.03 26.38 -2.74
N LEU A 63 -11.64 26.47 -3.93
CA LEU A 63 -11.35 27.53 -4.90
C LEU A 63 -11.78 28.90 -4.36
N ILE A 64 -12.98 29.00 -3.79
CA ILE A 64 -13.51 30.23 -3.19
C ILE A 64 -12.66 30.63 -1.98
N ALA A 65 -12.36 29.68 -1.09
CA ALA A 65 -11.52 29.90 0.08
C ALA A 65 -10.09 30.32 -0.32
N LYS A 66 -9.52 29.72 -1.37
CA LYS A 66 -8.19 30.08 -1.88
C LYS A 66 -8.16 31.51 -2.39
N LYS A 67 -9.21 31.97 -3.10
CA LYS A 67 -9.30 33.33 -3.62
C LYS A 67 -9.40 34.37 -2.50
N SER A 68 -10.24 34.14 -1.49
CA SER A 68 -10.34 35.05 -0.34
C SER A 68 -9.10 35.03 0.56
N LYS A 69 -8.41 33.89 0.65
CA LYS A 69 -7.22 33.73 1.49
C LYS A 69 -5.97 34.34 0.85
N LEU A 70 -5.83 34.30 -0.47
CA LEU A 70 -4.69 34.88 -1.19
C LEU A 70 -4.61 36.41 -1.00
N ASP A 71 -5.75 37.10 -1.05
CA ASP A 71 -5.80 38.55 -0.84
C ASP A 71 -5.49 38.95 0.62
N TYR A 72 -5.87 38.13 1.59
CA TYR A 72 -5.60 38.35 3.02
C TYR A 72 -4.17 37.95 3.44
N GLU A 73 -3.62 36.88 2.86
CA GLU A 73 -2.27 36.39 3.17
C GLU A 73 -1.16 37.29 2.60
N LEU A 74 -1.40 37.99 1.49
CA LEU A 74 -0.45 38.96 0.93
C LEU A 74 -0.31 40.23 1.78
N GLN A 75 -1.35 40.63 2.51
CA GLN A 75 -1.29 41.78 3.43
C GLN A 75 -0.63 41.45 4.79
N ASP A 76 -0.59 40.19 5.19
CA ASP A 76 -0.07 39.73 6.50
C ASP A 76 1.19 38.86 6.35
N LEU A 77 2.05 39.21 5.38
CA LEU A 77 3.33 38.55 5.15
C LEU A 77 4.37 39.01 6.18
N SER A 78 4.47 38.29 7.30
CA SER A 78 5.51 38.48 8.31
C SER A 78 6.74 37.60 8.01
N LEU A 79 7.94 38.10 8.32
CA LEU A 79 9.20 37.34 8.23
C LEU A 79 9.10 35.98 8.92
N TYR A 80 8.38 35.91 10.04
CA TYR A 80 8.15 34.65 10.77
C TYR A 80 7.42 33.61 9.92
N LYS A 81 6.40 34.01 9.15
CA LYS A 81 5.68 33.10 8.25
C LYS A 81 6.58 32.60 7.12
N LEU A 82 7.44 33.47 6.59
CA LEU A 82 8.40 33.07 5.55
C LEU A 82 9.40 32.04 6.08
N MET A 83 9.91 32.24 7.31
CA MET A 83 10.80 31.27 7.97
C MET A 83 10.11 29.93 8.21
N ARG A 84 8.84 29.93 8.64
CA ARG A 84 8.05 28.70 8.83
C ARG A 84 7.78 27.96 7.52
N VAL A 85 7.52 28.68 6.44
CA VAL A 85 7.33 28.08 5.11
C VAL A 85 8.64 27.47 4.61
N PHE A 86 9.76 28.14 4.84
CA PHE A 86 11.08 27.62 4.50
C PHE A 86 11.45 26.37 5.31
N GLU A 87 11.24 26.39 6.62
CA GLU A 87 11.40 25.21 7.51
C GLU A 87 10.58 24.02 7.00
N LYS A 88 9.32 24.25 6.64
CA LYS A 88 8.44 23.21 6.10
C LYS A 88 8.91 22.67 4.75
N ALA A 89 9.42 23.53 3.87
CA ALA A 89 9.98 23.12 2.58
C ALA A 89 11.24 22.26 2.76
N MET A 90 12.10 22.62 3.71
CA MET A 90 13.30 21.86 4.04
C MET A 90 12.96 20.48 4.61
N ASN A 91 12.02 20.42 5.57
CA ASN A 91 11.57 19.14 6.14
C ASN A 91 10.98 18.21 5.07
N ARG A 92 10.22 18.76 4.12
CA ARG A 92 9.69 17.98 3.00
C ARG A 92 10.79 17.44 2.09
N TYR A 93 11.82 18.23 1.82
CA TYR A 93 12.98 17.80 1.04
C TYR A 93 13.72 16.65 1.73
N ASP A 94 13.94 16.76 3.05
CA ASP A 94 14.57 15.70 3.84
C ASP A 94 13.70 14.44 3.89
N GLU A 95 12.38 14.57 4.08
CA GLU A 95 11.44 13.45 4.02
C GLU A 95 11.45 12.75 2.65
N GLU A 96 11.53 13.51 1.56
CA GLU A 96 11.63 12.96 0.19
C GLU A 96 12.98 12.24 -0.03
N GLN A 97 14.08 12.73 0.53
CA GLN A 97 15.39 12.05 0.53
C GLN A 97 15.40 10.77 1.38
N THR A 98 14.64 10.76 2.48
CA THR A 98 14.57 9.64 3.43
C THR A 98 13.56 8.57 3.00
N ARG A 99 12.82 8.78 1.90
CA ARG A 99 11.98 7.73 1.34
C ARG A 99 12.87 6.54 0.96
N PRO A 100 12.56 5.31 1.43
CA PRO A 100 13.31 4.14 1.03
C PRO A 100 13.19 4.00 -0.49
N GLN A 101 14.25 4.37 -1.20
CA GLN A 101 14.36 4.09 -2.62
C GLN A 101 14.32 2.56 -2.73
N HIS A 102 13.28 2.04 -3.36
CA HIS A 102 13.25 0.66 -3.76
C HIS A 102 14.24 0.51 -4.92
N THR A 103 15.52 0.36 -4.58
CA THR A 103 16.58 0.16 -5.56
C THR A 103 16.36 -1.23 -6.16
N VAL A 104 15.66 -1.26 -7.30
CA VAL A 104 15.56 -2.48 -8.10
C VAL A 104 16.96 -2.73 -8.64
N TYR A 105 17.68 -3.68 -8.04
CA TYR A 105 18.96 -4.13 -8.55
C TYR A 105 18.71 -4.87 -9.87
N THR A 106 18.82 -4.17 -10.98
CA THR A 106 18.87 -4.81 -12.30
C THR A 106 20.24 -5.45 -12.44
N TYR A 107 20.30 -6.78 -12.32
CA TYR A 107 21.52 -7.51 -12.63
C TYR A 107 21.87 -7.27 -14.12
N PRO A 108 23.15 -7.04 -14.47
CA PRO A 108 23.56 -6.75 -15.84
C PRO A 108 23.44 -7.95 -16.78
N TYR A 109 23.16 -9.14 -16.23
CA TYR A 109 23.04 -10.39 -16.96
C TYR A 109 21.63 -10.94 -16.86
N THR A 110 21.16 -11.55 -17.95
CA THR A 110 19.90 -12.30 -17.98
C THR A 110 20.18 -13.75 -18.36
N ILE A 111 19.33 -14.67 -17.90
CA ILE A 111 19.45 -16.10 -18.23
C ILE A 111 19.35 -16.29 -19.75
N GLU A 112 18.44 -15.58 -20.44
CA GLU A 112 18.30 -15.66 -21.90
C GLU A 112 19.57 -15.28 -22.66
N GLN A 113 20.24 -14.19 -22.25
CA GLN A 113 21.50 -13.78 -22.87
C GLN A 113 22.57 -14.85 -22.68
N GLN A 114 22.70 -15.42 -21.48
CA GLN A 114 23.72 -16.45 -21.22
C GLN A 114 23.42 -17.75 -21.96
N ARG A 115 22.15 -18.14 -22.11
CA ARG A 115 21.74 -19.27 -22.96
C ARG A 115 22.14 -19.06 -24.42
N HIS A 116 21.87 -17.87 -24.96
CA HIS A 116 22.23 -17.56 -26.34
C HIS A 116 23.75 -17.58 -26.55
N PHE A 117 24.49 -17.05 -25.59
CA PHE A 117 25.95 -17.07 -25.60
C PHE A 117 26.51 -18.50 -25.60
N ILE A 118 26.04 -19.37 -24.69
CA ILE A 118 26.45 -20.78 -24.62
C ILE A 118 26.10 -21.52 -25.91
N GLN A 119 24.89 -21.33 -26.45
CA GLN A 119 24.48 -21.92 -27.73
C GLN A 119 25.35 -21.48 -28.90
N THR A 120 25.73 -20.20 -28.95
CA THR A 120 26.58 -19.66 -30.02
C THR A 120 27.98 -20.26 -29.97
N LYS A 121 28.56 -20.39 -28.77
CA LYS A 121 29.84 -21.08 -28.56
C LYS A 121 29.77 -22.56 -28.95
N LEU A 122 28.69 -23.26 -28.58
CA LEU A 122 28.44 -24.66 -28.95
C LEU A 122 28.20 -24.86 -30.45
N LYS A 123 27.73 -23.84 -31.19
CA LYS A 123 27.63 -23.91 -32.65
C LYS A 123 28.98 -23.70 -33.35
N ALA A 124 29.88 -22.94 -32.72
CA ALA A 124 31.21 -22.64 -33.27
C ALA A 124 32.25 -23.72 -32.94
N GLY A 125 32.11 -24.42 -31.82
CA GLY A 125 32.97 -25.51 -31.38
C GLY A 125 32.22 -26.83 -31.20
N GLN A 126 32.93 -27.92 -30.86
CA GLN A 126 32.28 -29.20 -30.52
C GLN A 126 31.85 -29.29 -29.06
N PHE A 127 32.56 -28.58 -28.17
CA PHE A 127 32.27 -28.53 -26.74
C PHE A 127 32.70 -27.17 -26.17
N VAL A 128 32.16 -26.84 -25.00
CA VAL A 128 32.52 -25.64 -24.25
C VAL A 128 32.91 -26.04 -22.83
N SER A 129 34.10 -25.66 -22.39
CA SER A 129 34.58 -25.94 -21.02
C SER A 129 33.98 -24.94 -20.03
N PHE A 130 33.57 -25.39 -18.84
CA PHE A 130 33.05 -24.48 -17.81
C PHE A 130 34.06 -23.39 -17.38
N ASN A 131 35.35 -23.73 -17.33
CA ASN A 131 36.42 -22.77 -17.04
C ASN A 131 36.51 -21.65 -18.08
N GLU A 132 36.23 -21.94 -19.36
CA GLU A 132 36.22 -20.92 -20.41
C GLU A 132 35.04 -19.94 -20.20
N LEU A 133 33.87 -20.46 -19.82
CA LEU A 133 32.68 -19.63 -19.51
C LEU A 133 32.91 -18.71 -18.30
N ILE A 134 33.60 -19.19 -17.26
CA ILE A 134 33.95 -18.36 -16.10
C ILE A 134 34.97 -17.28 -16.48
N THR A 135 35.94 -17.61 -17.34
CA THR A 135 36.99 -16.66 -17.73
C THR A 135 36.43 -15.47 -18.52
N GLU A 136 35.39 -15.69 -19.32
CA GLU A 136 34.74 -14.65 -20.12
C GLU A 136 33.83 -13.73 -19.28
N PHE A 137 33.38 -14.21 -18.11
CA PHE A 137 32.57 -13.44 -17.14
C PHE A 137 33.15 -13.54 -15.72
N PRO A 138 34.21 -12.77 -15.40
CA PRO A 138 34.95 -12.90 -14.13
C PRO A 138 34.17 -12.39 -12.90
N ASP A 139 33.01 -11.77 -13.09
CA ASP A 139 32.19 -11.28 -11.98
C ASP A 139 31.38 -12.43 -11.34
N LYS A 140 31.26 -12.41 -10.00
CA LYS A 140 30.52 -13.43 -9.23
C LYS A 140 29.07 -13.55 -9.72
N ILE A 141 28.45 -12.43 -10.08
CA ILE A 141 27.08 -12.41 -10.60
C ILE A 141 27.03 -13.10 -11.96
N GLY A 142 27.99 -12.81 -12.85
CA GLY A 142 28.09 -13.46 -14.16
C GLY A 142 28.23 -14.98 -14.06
N ILE A 143 29.07 -15.47 -13.15
CA ILE A 143 29.26 -16.91 -12.90
C ILE A 143 27.94 -17.58 -12.45
N ILE A 144 27.20 -16.94 -11.53
CA ILE A 144 25.90 -17.45 -11.06
C ILE A 144 24.91 -17.55 -12.22
N PHE A 145 24.80 -16.51 -13.05
CA PHE A 145 23.89 -16.50 -14.20
C PHE A 145 24.29 -17.53 -15.26
N ASN A 146 25.58 -17.76 -15.50
CA ASN A 146 26.05 -18.83 -16.38
C ASN A 146 25.66 -20.21 -15.86
N PHE A 147 25.83 -20.44 -14.55
CA PHE A 147 25.45 -21.71 -13.94
C PHE A 147 23.93 -21.95 -14.03
N LEU A 148 23.12 -20.92 -13.73
CA LEU A 148 21.67 -20.99 -13.87
C LEU A 148 21.24 -21.26 -15.32
N ALA A 149 21.89 -20.63 -16.30
CA ALA A 149 21.62 -20.86 -17.71
C ALA A 149 21.95 -22.31 -18.13
N ILE A 150 23.05 -22.88 -17.63
CA ILE A 150 23.40 -24.29 -17.87
C ILE A 150 22.32 -25.22 -17.28
N LEU A 151 21.89 -24.98 -16.03
CA LEU A 151 20.83 -25.77 -15.40
C LEU A 151 19.50 -25.69 -16.15
N ASP A 152 19.10 -24.49 -16.58
CA ASP A 152 17.90 -24.28 -17.40
C ASP A 152 17.99 -25.02 -18.74
N MET A 153 19.16 -24.96 -19.40
CA MET A 153 19.39 -25.65 -20.67
C MET A 153 19.43 -27.18 -20.54
N LEU A 154 19.95 -27.70 -19.43
CA LEU A 154 19.90 -29.12 -19.07
C LEU A 154 18.46 -29.58 -18.83
N GLN A 155 17.69 -28.80 -18.06
CA GLN A 155 16.27 -29.09 -17.80
C GLN A 155 15.46 -29.13 -19.10
N LEU A 156 15.77 -28.25 -20.04
CA LEU A 156 15.14 -28.21 -21.37
C LEU A 156 15.72 -29.24 -22.35
N GLN A 157 16.65 -30.11 -21.91
CA GLN A 157 17.28 -31.13 -22.75
C GLN A 157 17.90 -30.56 -24.04
N THR A 158 18.50 -29.37 -23.95
CA THR A 158 19.15 -28.71 -25.09
C THR A 158 20.67 -28.93 -25.13
N ILE A 159 21.24 -29.35 -24.00
CA ILE A 159 22.67 -29.65 -23.84
C ILE A 159 22.86 -30.93 -23.01
N SER A 160 24.06 -31.50 -23.09
CA SER A 160 24.54 -32.56 -22.21
C SER A 160 25.85 -32.13 -21.54
N ILE A 161 26.14 -32.70 -20.37
CA ILE A 161 27.38 -32.44 -19.63
C ILE A 161 28.21 -33.72 -19.57
N LEU A 162 29.51 -33.58 -19.85
CA LEU A 162 30.53 -34.59 -19.64
C LEU A 162 31.45 -34.13 -18.51
N VAL A 163 31.45 -34.86 -17.40
CA VAL A 163 32.32 -34.59 -16.25
C VAL A 163 33.66 -35.30 -16.47
N ASP A 164 34.73 -34.54 -16.38
CA ASP A 164 36.11 -35.03 -16.46
C ASP A 164 36.67 -35.17 -15.03
N GLU A 165 37.89 -35.71 -14.87
CA GLU A 165 38.47 -35.87 -13.53
C GLU A 165 38.73 -34.49 -12.87
N GLY A 166 38.26 -34.32 -11.62
CA GLY A 166 38.45 -33.14 -10.78
C GLY A 166 37.21 -32.28 -10.53
N PHE A 167 37.30 -31.32 -9.60
CA PHE A 167 36.22 -30.38 -9.30
C PHE A 167 36.11 -29.30 -10.38
N ASN A 168 34.89 -28.91 -10.77
CA ASN A 168 34.57 -27.89 -11.78
C ASN A 168 35.10 -28.18 -13.20
N ASN A 169 35.52 -29.42 -13.47
CA ASN A 169 36.04 -29.82 -14.77
C ASN A 169 34.96 -30.56 -15.55
N PHE A 170 34.01 -29.82 -16.12
CA PHE A 170 32.99 -30.40 -16.98
C PHE A 170 32.90 -29.66 -18.32
N ARG A 171 32.60 -30.43 -19.37
CA ARG A 171 32.43 -29.96 -20.74
C ARG A 171 30.97 -30.01 -21.09
N ILE A 172 30.48 -28.94 -21.68
CA ILE A 172 29.13 -28.81 -22.19
C ILE A 172 29.16 -29.20 -23.67
N THR A 173 28.26 -30.08 -24.09
CA THR A 173 28.08 -30.49 -25.49
C THR A 173 26.64 -30.23 -25.92
N ALA A 174 26.39 -30.29 -27.24
CA ALA A 174 25.02 -30.41 -27.74
C ALA A 174 24.32 -31.63 -27.11
N PHE A 175 22.99 -31.56 -27.04
CA PHE A 175 22.19 -32.65 -26.49
C PHE A 175 22.49 -33.97 -27.20
N ASP A 176 22.86 -34.96 -26.40
CA ASP A 176 23.00 -36.35 -26.80
C ASP A 176 22.29 -37.19 -25.75
N GLU A 177 21.25 -37.89 -26.19
CA GLU A 177 20.38 -38.73 -25.38
C GLU A 177 21.14 -39.91 -24.75
N THR A 178 22.22 -40.38 -25.40
CA THR A 178 23.02 -41.51 -24.91
C THR A 178 23.89 -41.13 -23.72
N LEU A 179 24.33 -39.87 -23.63
CA LEU A 179 25.18 -39.37 -22.55
C LEU A 179 24.39 -39.05 -21.28
N GLN A 180 23.12 -38.66 -21.39
CA GLN A 180 22.28 -38.38 -20.21
C GLN A 180 21.89 -39.64 -19.43
N ALA A 181 21.70 -40.76 -20.12
CA ALA A 181 21.43 -42.05 -19.49
C ALA A 181 22.61 -42.57 -18.65
N ALA A 182 23.85 -42.27 -19.06
CA ALA A 182 25.05 -42.65 -18.32
C ALA A 182 25.21 -41.88 -17.00
N VAL A 183 24.86 -40.58 -16.99
CA VAL A 183 24.87 -39.76 -15.76
C VAL A 183 23.79 -40.20 -14.77
N ASN A 184 22.59 -40.54 -15.26
CA ASN A 184 21.48 -40.98 -14.42
C ASN A 184 21.57 -42.45 -13.96
N GLY A 185 22.40 -43.28 -14.61
CA GLY A 185 22.60 -44.69 -14.28
C GLY A 185 23.73 -44.97 -13.28
N SER A 186 24.32 -43.93 -12.69
CA SER A 186 25.48 -44.02 -11.77
C SER A 186 25.09 -43.91 -10.28
N GLU A 187 23.82 -44.14 -9.92
CA GLU A 187 23.36 -44.25 -8.52
C GLU A 187 23.36 -45.71 -8.02
#